data_AF-A0AAQ0QGH7-F1
#
_entry.id   AF-A0AAQ0QGH7-F1
#
_cell.length_a   1.000
_cell.length_b   1.000
_cell.length_c   1.000
_cell.angle_alpha   90.00
_cell.angle_beta   90.00
_cell.angle_gamma   90.00
#
_symmetry.space_group_name_H-M   'P 1'
#
loop_
_entity.id
_entity.type
_entity.pdbx_description
1 polymer ?
#
loop_
_entity_poly.entity_id
_entity_poly.type
_entity_poly.pdbx_seq_one_letter_code
_entity_poly.pdbx_strand_id
1 'polypeptide(L)' 'MNTATLFRLLCLTALWIILCYLLIQGRGINLWTIFVIVASGIVVFVPLYKKYMRNGNGKA' A
#
# COMPACT_ATOMS: atom_id res chain seq x y z
N MET A 1 2.66 12.79 -14.27
CA MET A 1 3.58 11.93 -15.05
C MET A 1 3.21 10.47 -14.81
N ASN A 2 3.00 9.74 -15.92
CA ASN A 2 2.70 8.31 -16.09
C ASN A 2 1.74 7.65 -15.10
N THR A 3 0.44 7.63 -15.46
CA THR A 3 -0.61 6.79 -14.85
C THR A 3 -0.18 5.33 -14.71
N ALA A 4 0.70 4.83 -15.60
CA ALA A 4 1.32 3.52 -15.52
C ALA A 4 2.10 3.28 -14.21
N THR A 5 2.81 4.28 -13.69
CA THR A 5 3.55 4.14 -12.42
C THR A 5 2.61 4.08 -11.22
N LEU A 6 1.50 4.84 -11.24
CA LEU A 6 0.44 4.68 -10.24
C LEU A 6 -0.17 3.30 -10.31
N PHE A 7 -0.54 2.83 -11.50
CA PHE A 7 -1.19 1.53 -11.62
C PHE A 7 -0.28 0.40 -11.12
N ARG A 8 1.03 0.46 -11.43
CA ARG A 8 2.03 -0.45 -10.86
C ARG A 8 2.09 -0.39 -9.33
N LEU A 9 2.10 0.79 -8.74
CA LEU A 9 2.15 0.96 -7.29
C LEU A 9 0.85 0.47 -6.61
N LEU A 10 -0.31 0.77 -7.19
CA LEU A 10 -1.60 0.30 -6.70
C LEU A 10 -1.70 -1.24 -6.78
N CYS A 11 -1.21 -1.81 -7.88
CA CYS A 11 -1.14 -3.25 -8.07
C CYS A 11 -0.20 -3.91 -7.05
N LEU A 12 0.98 -3.33 -6.80
CA LEU A 12 1.89 -3.79 -5.74
C LEU A 12 1.22 -3.73 -4.36
N THR A 13 0.48 -2.65 -4.07
CA THR A 13 -0.24 -2.48 -2.79
C THR A 13 -1.27 -3.57 -2.57
N ALA A 14 -2.10 -3.82 -3.59
CA ALA A 14 -3.15 -4.83 -3.54
C ALA A 14 -2.55 -6.24 -3.37
N LEU A 15 -1.51 -6.55 -4.14
CA LEU A 15 -0.79 -7.81 -4.01
C LEU A 15 -0.17 -7.99 -2.61
N TRP A 16 0.37 -6.91 -2.05
CA TRP A 16 0.99 -6.92 -0.73
C TRP A 16 -0.03 -7.14 0.40
N ILE A 17 -1.23 -6.54 0.32
CA ILE A 17 -2.33 -6.81 1.26
C ILE A 17 -2.70 -8.30 1.23
N ILE A 18 -2.83 -8.88 0.03
CA ILE A 18 -3.14 -10.31 -0.15
C ILE A 18 -2.05 -11.18 0.46
N LEU A 19 -0.77 -10.87 0.21
CA LEU A 19 0.35 -11.57 0.81
C LEU A 19 0.32 -11.48 2.34
N CYS A 20 0.08 -10.29 2.91
CA CYS A 20 -0.01 -10.11 4.35
C CYS A 20 -1.13 -10.94 4.96
N TYR A 21 -2.29 -11.01 4.29
CA TYR A 21 -3.42 -11.83 4.73
C TYR A 21 -3.08 -13.32 4.77
N LEU A 22 -2.43 -13.83 3.71
CA LEU A 22 -1.94 -15.21 3.66
C LEU A 22 -0.87 -15.49 4.71
N LEU A 23 0.02 -14.51 4.94
CA LEU A 23 1.07 -14.58 5.96
C LEU A 23 0.49 -14.70 7.37
N ILE A 24 -0.53 -13.92 7.67
CA ILE A 24 -1.24 -13.92 8.96
C ILE A 24 -1.91 -15.28 9.20
N GLN A 25 -2.55 -15.85 8.18
CA GLN A 25 -3.15 -17.18 8.29
C GLN A 25 -2.11 -18.29 8.47
N GLY A 26 -0.96 -18.21 7.81
CA GLY A 26 0.04 -19.27 7.84
C GLY A 26 1.04 -19.23 9.00
N ARG A 27 1.41 -18.05 9.49
CA ARG A 27 2.51 -17.88 10.46
C ARG A 27 2.06 -17.47 11.88
N GLY A 28 0.78 -17.19 12.09
CA GLY A 28 0.25 -16.73 13.37
C GLY A 28 0.56 -15.25 13.67
N ILE A 29 -0.31 -14.63 14.45
CA ILE A 29 -0.27 -13.18 14.72
C ILE A 29 0.76 -12.88 15.81
N ASN A 30 2.01 -12.68 15.41
CA ASN A 30 3.03 -12.12 16.29
C ASN A 30 2.96 -10.58 16.27
N LEU A 31 3.17 -9.92 17.42
CA LEU A 31 3.23 -8.45 17.49
C LEU A 31 4.22 -7.87 16.47
N TRP A 32 5.32 -8.58 16.24
CA TRP A 32 6.34 -8.24 15.26
C TRP A 32 5.81 -8.25 13.81
N THR A 33 4.98 -9.23 13.47
CA THR A 33 4.34 -9.32 12.14
C THR A 33 3.42 -8.12 11.91
N ILE A 34 2.60 -7.75 12.89
CA ILE A 34 1.72 -6.58 12.78
C ILE A 34 2.55 -5.31 12.58
N PHE A 35 3.64 -5.14 13.34
CA PHE A 35 4.49 -3.97 13.24
C PHE A 35 5.12 -3.82 11.84
N VAL A 36 5.65 -4.93 11.29
CA VAL A 36 6.20 -4.96 9.93
C VAL A 36 5.13 -4.70 8.88
N ILE A 37 3.93 -5.24 9.06
CA ILE A 37 2.81 -5.00 8.16
C ILE A 37 2.47 -3.51 8.16
N VAL A 38 2.25 -2.90 9.32
CA VAL A 38 1.94 -1.46 9.41
C VAL A 38 3.05 -0.62 8.77
N ALA A 39 4.32 -0.90 9.05
CA ALA A 39 5.45 -0.19 8.46
C ALA A 39 5.45 -0.27 6.92
N SER A 40 5.25 -1.46 6.36
CA SER A 40 5.19 -1.66 4.91
C SER A 40 3.93 -1.02 4.30
N GLY A 41 2.81 -1.00 5.03
CA GLY A 41 1.59 -0.29 4.66
C GLY A 41 1.82 1.22 4.52
N ILE A 42 2.58 1.83 5.45
CA ILE A 42 2.93 3.25 5.41
C ILE A 42 3.82 3.57 4.21
N VAL A 43 4.84 2.76 3.92
CA VAL A 43 5.74 2.95 2.76
C VAL A 43 4.96 2.97 1.45
N VAL A 44 3.94 2.12 1.35
CA VAL A 44 3.04 2.05 0.20
C VAL A 44 2.02 3.20 0.18
N PHE A 45 1.62 3.69 1.35
CA PHE A 45 0.72 4.83 1.50
C PHE A 45 1.33 6.15 1.00
N VAL A 46 2.64 6.37 1.21
CA VAL A 46 3.35 7.59 0.78
C VAL A 46 3.17 7.92 -0.72
N PRO A 47 3.46 7.02 -1.68
CA PRO A 47 3.25 7.31 -3.10
C PRO A 47 1.77 7.45 -3.48
N LEU A 48 0.86 6.76 -2.79
CA LEU A 48 -0.59 6.87 -2.96
C LEU A 48 -1.10 8.26 -2.53
N TYR A 49 -0.67 8.72 -1.34
CA TYR A 49 -1.07 10.00 -0.75
C TYR A 49 -0.58 11.19 -1.60
N LYS A 50 0.68 11.14 -2.03
CA LYS A 50 1.28 12.17 -2.89
C LYS A 50 0.54 12.30 -4.24
N LYS A 51 -0.08 11.21 -4.73
CA LYS A 51 -0.86 11.23 -5.97
C LYS A 51 -2.31 11.70 -5.77
N TYR A 52 -2.94 11.36 -4.64
CA TYR A 52 -4.29 11.85 -4.31
C TYR A 52 -4.32 13.37 -4.14
N MET A 53 -3.34 13.95 -3.44
CA MET A 53 -3.25 15.41 -3.28
C MET A 53 -3.00 16.17 -4.60
N ARG A 54 -2.44 15.50 -5.63
CA ARG A 54 -2.22 16.10 -6.95
C ARG A 54 -3.48 16.11 -7.83
N ASN A 55 -4.44 15.20 -7.59
CA ASN A 55 -5.70 15.12 -8.34
C ASN A 55 -6.86 15.88 -7.67
N GLY A 56 -6.71 16.30 -6.40
CA GLY A 56 -7.71 17.14 -5.72
C GLY A 56 -7.70 18.62 -6.14
N ASN A 57 -6.67 19.06 -6.89
CA ASN A 57 -6.54 20.45 -7.35
C ASN A 57 -6.74 20.57 -8.87
N GLY A 58 -7.81 19.96 -9.39
CA GLY A 58 -8.11 19.96 -10.81
C GLY A 58 -9.59 19.87 -11.18
N LYS A 59 -10.50 20.04 -10.21
CA LYS A 59 -11.94 20.29 -10.45
C LYS A 59 -12.53 21.19 -9.35
N ALA A 60 -12.14 22.46 -9.38
CA ALA A 60 -13.02 23.61 -9.21
C ALA A 60 -12.62 24.61 -10.31
#